data_AF-A0A949KXF3-F1
#
_entry.id   AF-A0A949KXF3-F1
#
_cell.length_a   1.000
_cell.length_b   1.000
_cell.length_c   1.000
_cell.angle_alpha   90.00
_cell.angle_beta   90.00
_cell.angle_gamma   90.00
#
_symmetry.space_group_name_H-M   'P 1'
#
loop_
_entity.id
_entity.type
_entity.pdbx_description
1 polymer ?
#
loop_
_entity_poly.entity_id
_entity_poly.type
_entity_poly.pdbx_seq_one_letter_code
_entity_poly.pdbx_strand_id
1 'polypeptide(L)'
;EYTQRSRSFLYVSIGATIAKMLNLKSVRFYENGVISLNLPVCAQVVGGRATRTTHPRVIRGFQEIISLVAGEPFTIENPYIWKTKAGVIEVITKAGCQDMIAASTTCTHTWEMTNHHTHCGTCSQCIDRRFAMIAAKADQHDPVEAYKADIFTQSRSKDEDKIMAAAYLERANQVRDQDDITQFIARFSEVSRVFRYLNGNPGSVAQKVYDLYKRHAKEVCDAMDTMVGRNITAIRQRTLPGDCLLRTVYESGSVISVPAIPVEQKQPDNYFRKRGGVWAARFNGNAEVLVTGVDKGAEYINFLLARPNKETSVYEIVCGFAIDSCNAVLNSNETDEGFQVTQGVPLGDTGFVADRKAVEQYRETAHELLREIEEARAENNDAEIQRLENEMTQITAAINEAVGLGGKLRKSNDKRKNIRDAFRSAVNRAITYL
;
A
#
# COMPACT_ATOMS: atom_id res chain seq x y z
N GLU A 1 -0.53 -3.04 -24.85
CA GLU A 1 -0.11 -2.33 -23.62
C GLU A 1 1.19 -2.96 -23.11
N TYR A 2 2.25 -2.18 -22.89
CA TYR A 2 3.55 -2.69 -22.41
C TYR A 2 3.52 -3.02 -20.91
N THR A 3 2.69 -2.28 -20.15
CA THR A 3 2.47 -2.52 -18.72
C THR A 3 1.23 -3.40 -18.57
N GLN A 4 1.33 -4.63 -18.06
CA GLN A 4 0.16 -5.53 -17.90
C GLN A 4 -0.79 -5.11 -16.76
N ARG A 5 -0.93 -3.80 -16.49
CA ARG A 5 -1.59 -3.23 -15.31
C ARG A 5 -3.11 -3.23 -15.43
N SER A 6 -3.65 -3.05 -16.63
CA SER A 6 -5.11 -3.07 -16.87
C SER A 6 -5.69 -4.48 -17.00
N ARG A 7 -4.84 -5.52 -17.12
CA ARG A 7 -5.25 -6.89 -17.46
C ARG A 7 -6.31 -7.46 -16.53
N SER A 8 -6.21 -7.17 -15.24
CA SER A 8 -7.18 -7.59 -14.24
C SER A 8 -8.54 -6.92 -14.41
N PHE A 9 -8.55 -5.64 -14.76
CA PHE A 9 -9.75 -4.90 -15.07
C PHE A 9 -10.43 -5.42 -16.35
N LEU A 10 -9.64 -5.78 -17.36
CA LEU A 10 -10.15 -6.44 -18.56
C LEU A 10 -10.84 -7.77 -18.21
N TYR A 11 -10.19 -8.63 -17.42
CA TYR A 11 -10.75 -9.92 -17.03
C TYR A 11 -12.03 -9.80 -16.21
N VAL A 12 -12.07 -8.88 -15.24
CA VAL A 12 -13.28 -8.68 -14.45
C VAL A 12 -14.42 -8.11 -15.29
N SER A 13 -14.12 -7.22 -16.24
CA SER A 13 -15.13 -6.64 -17.12
C SER A 13 -15.75 -7.68 -18.04
N ILE A 14 -14.93 -8.56 -18.63
CA ILE A 14 -15.41 -9.69 -19.44
C ILE A 14 -16.23 -10.65 -18.57
N GLY A 15 -15.72 -11.03 -17.40
CA GLY A 15 -16.41 -11.92 -16.47
C GLY A 15 -17.76 -11.35 -16.02
N ALA A 16 -17.82 -10.07 -15.67
CA ALA A 16 -19.03 -9.39 -15.25
C ALA A 16 -20.05 -9.28 -16.40
N THR A 17 -19.58 -9.01 -17.62
CA THR A 17 -20.43 -8.97 -18.82
C THR A 17 -21.10 -10.33 -19.05
N ILE A 18 -20.30 -11.42 -19.05
CA ILE A 18 -20.82 -12.78 -19.21
C ILE A 18 -21.77 -13.15 -18.07
N ALA A 19 -21.40 -12.84 -16.82
CA ALA A 19 -22.25 -13.07 -15.67
C ALA A 19 -23.62 -12.38 -15.84
N LYS A 20 -23.63 -11.12 -16.27
CA LYS A 20 -24.87 -10.38 -16.54
C LYS A 20 -25.69 -10.97 -17.68
N MET A 21 -25.05 -11.42 -18.76
CA MET A 21 -25.74 -12.13 -19.85
C MET A 21 -26.41 -13.43 -19.38
N LEU A 22 -25.86 -14.06 -18.34
CA LEU A 22 -26.40 -15.27 -17.71
C LEU A 22 -27.34 -14.96 -16.52
N ASN A 23 -27.75 -13.70 -16.33
CA ASN A 23 -28.56 -13.25 -15.18
C ASN A 23 -27.91 -13.52 -13.80
N LEU A 24 -26.58 -13.59 -13.74
CA LEU A 24 -25.82 -13.66 -12.51
C LEU A 24 -25.44 -12.26 -12.03
N LYS A 25 -25.34 -12.10 -10.71
CA LYS A 25 -24.99 -10.83 -10.05
C LYS A 25 -23.63 -10.86 -9.38
N SER A 26 -22.79 -11.85 -9.72
CA SER A 26 -21.48 -11.97 -9.10
C SER A 26 -20.44 -12.66 -9.98
N VAL A 27 -19.18 -12.35 -9.72
CA VAL A 27 -17.99 -13.01 -10.27
C VAL A 27 -17.02 -13.32 -9.14
N ARG A 28 -16.31 -14.44 -9.26
CA ARG A 28 -15.31 -14.88 -8.27
C ARG A 28 -13.91 -14.89 -8.86
N PHE A 29 -12.98 -14.34 -8.10
CA PHE A 29 -11.55 -14.58 -8.24
C PHE A 29 -11.14 -15.72 -7.32
N TYR A 30 -10.15 -16.51 -7.74
CA TYR A 30 -9.61 -17.60 -6.93
C TYR A 30 -8.09 -17.42 -6.77
N GLU A 31 -7.69 -16.36 -6.05
CA GLU A 31 -6.29 -16.11 -5.69
C GLU A 31 -6.08 -16.29 -4.19
N ASN A 32 -4.96 -16.88 -3.81
CA ASN A 32 -4.63 -17.10 -2.41
C ASN A 32 -4.37 -15.77 -1.67
N GLY A 33 -4.51 -15.81 -0.35
CA GLY A 33 -4.40 -14.63 0.51
C GLY A 33 -3.01 -13.99 0.51
N VAL A 34 -1.96 -14.80 0.51
CA VAL A 34 -0.57 -14.30 0.59
C VAL A 34 -0.24 -13.45 -0.64
N ILE A 35 -0.63 -13.92 -1.83
CA ILE A 35 -0.43 -13.18 -3.09
C ILE A 35 -1.46 -12.05 -3.25
N SER A 36 -2.68 -12.18 -2.73
CA SER A 36 -3.68 -11.10 -2.79
C SER A 36 -3.29 -9.90 -1.94
N LEU A 37 -2.76 -10.14 -0.73
CA LEU A 37 -2.29 -9.11 0.18
C LEU A 37 -0.92 -8.56 -0.27
N ASN A 38 -0.07 -9.44 -0.80
CA ASN A 38 1.24 -9.12 -1.37
C ASN A 38 2.07 -8.17 -0.48
N LEU A 39 2.23 -8.54 0.80
CA LEU A 39 3.12 -7.83 1.71
C LEU A 39 4.56 -7.85 1.17
N PRO A 40 5.31 -6.74 1.32
CA PRO A 40 6.49 -6.43 0.49
C PRO A 40 7.64 -7.44 0.60
N VAL A 41 7.88 -8.20 -0.49
CA VAL A 41 9.02 -9.13 -0.76
C VAL A 41 10.26 -8.92 0.10
N CYS A 42 10.86 -7.81 -0.30
CA CYS A 42 12.11 -7.18 0.02
C CYS A 42 11.94 -5.71 -0.43
N ALA A 43 12.85 -4.81 -0.05
CA ALA A 43 12.78 -3.39 -0.41
C ALA A 43 12.72 -3.12 -1.93
N GLN A 44 13.15 -4.08 -2.77
CA GLN A 44 13.13 -3.97 -4.23
C GLN A 44 11.76 -4.27 -4.86
N VAL A 45 10.83 -4.90 -4.11
CA VAL A 45 9.47 -5.25 -4.54
C VAL A 45 8.45 -4.41 -3.74
N VAL A 46 8.66 -3.09 -3.74
CA VAL A 46 7.77 -2.11 -3.10
C VAL A 46 7.22 -1.15 -4.18
N GLY A 47 5.95 -0.76 -4.05
CA GLY A 47 5.30 0.19 -4.96
C GLY A 47 4.81 -0.45 -6.27
N GLY A 48 4.90 0.28 -7.39
CA GLY A 48 4.33 -0.11 -8.69
C GLY A 48 4.94 -1.34 -9.38
N ARG A 49 5.84 -2.06 -8.69
CA ARG A 49 6.44 -3.35 -9.10
C ARG A 49 5.80 -4.55 -8.40
N ALA A 50 5.02 -4.34 -7.34
CA ALA A 50 4.24 -5.38 -6.67
C ALA A 50 2.80 -5.35 -7.18
N THR A 51 2.44 -6.26 -8.08
CA THR A 51 1.07 -6.34 -8.61
C THR A 51 0.12 -6.80 -7.51
N ARG A 52 -0.94 -6.02 -7.25
CA ARG A 52 -1.96 -6.25 -6.21
C ARG A 52 -3.34 -6.47 -6.82
N THR A 53 -3.38 -7.27 -7.87
CA THR A 53 -4.55 -7.49 -8.75
C THR A 53 -5.82 -7.92 -8.01
N THR A 54 -5.70 -8.80 -7.02
CA THR A 54 -6.83 -9.32 -6.22
C THR A 54 -6.84 -8.76 -4.80
N HIS A 55 -6.11 -7.67 -4.56
CA HIS A 55 -6.08 -7.03 -3.25
C HIS A 55 -7.49 -6.55 -2.86
N PRO A 56 -7.91 -6.65 -1.58
CA PRO A 56 -9.27 -6.31 -1.16
C PRO A 56 -9.74 -4.92 -1.63
N ARG A 57 -8.86 -3.91 -1.56
CA ARG A 57 -9.12 -2.57 -2.11
C ARG A 57 -9.44 -2.56 -3.61
N VAL A 58 -8.70 -3.34 -4.40
CA VAL A 58 -8.89 -3.42 -5.86
C VAL A 58 -10.19 -4.15 -6.19
N ILE A 59 -10.47 -5.26 -5.50
CA ILE A 59 -11.73 -6.00 -5.64
C ILE A 59 -12.93 -5.11 -5.31
N ARG A 60 -12.85 -4.30 -4.25
CA ARG A 60 -13.92 -3.35 -3.92
C ARG A 60 -14.09 -2.28 -5.00
N GLY A 61 -13.00 -1.71 -5.51
CA GLY A 61 -13.06 -0.75 -6.61
C GLY A 61 -13.68 -1.33 -7.88
N PHE A 62 -13.35 -2.58 -8.24
CA PHE A 62 -14.04 -3.28 -9.34
C PHE A 62 -15.53 -3.45 -9.05
N GLN A 63 -15.90 -3.81 -7.82
CA GLN A 63 -17.29 -4.04 -7.46
C GLN A 63 -18.13 -2.76 -7.59
N GLU A 64 -17.58 -1.63 -7.14
CA GLU A 64 -18.21 -0.31 -7.26
C GLU A 64 -18.41 0.08 -8.73
N ILE A 65 -17.37 -0.01 -9.56
CA ILE A 65 -17.45 0.32 -10.98
C ILE A 65 -18.46 -0.57 -11.70
N ILE A 66 -18.42 -1.88 -11.49
CA ILE A 66 -19.32 -2.81 -12.18
C ILE A 66 -20.77 -2.61 -11.72
N SER A 67 -21.01 -2.35 -10.43
CA SER A 67 -22.37 -2.07 -9.92
C SER A 67 -22.95 -0.79 -10.54
N LEU A 68 -22.12 0.26 -10.67
CA LEU A 68 -22.52 1.51 -11.32
C LEU A 68 -22.88 1.29 -12.80
N VAL A 69 -22.04 0.57 -13.54
CA VAL A 69 -22.27 0.28 -14.96
C VAL A 69 -23.49 -0.63 -15.16
N ALA A 70 -23.70 -1.60 -14.26
CA ALA A 70 -24.83 -2.53 -14.34
C ALA A 70 -26.17 -1.91 -13.91
N GLY A 71 -26.15 -0.77 -13.22
CA GLY A 71 -27.34 -0.12 -12.64
C GLY A 71 -27.97 -0.90 -11.47
N GLU A 72 -27.28 -1.92 -10.95
CA GLU A 72 -27.74 -2.74 -9.83
C GLU A 72 -26.55 -3.28 -9.02
N PRO A 73 -26.76 -3.71 -7.75
CA PRO A 73 -25.68 -4.31 -6.97
C PRO A 73 -25.07 -5.54 -7.65
N PHE A 74 -23.75 -5.52 -7.80
CA PHE A 74 -22.97 -6.63 -8.33
C PHE A 74 -21.89 -7.01 -7.31
N THR A 75 -21.59 -8.30 -7.14
CA THR A 75 -20.63 -8.78 -6.13
C THR A 75 -19.36 -9.34 -6.78
N ILE A 76 -18.20 -8.93 -6.27
CA ILE A 76 -16.92 -9.48 -6.70
C ILE A 76 -16.22 -10.05 -5.48
N GLU A 77 -15.97 -11.35 -5.49
CA GLU A 77 -15.47 -12.07 -4.31
C GLU A 77 -14.15 -12.76 -4.60
N ASN A 78 -13.31 -12.89 -3.57
CA ASN A 78 -12.20 -13.83 -3.56
C ASN A 78 -12.36 -14.82 -2.40
N PRO A 79 -12.95 -16.02 -2.62
CA PRO A 79 -13.15 -17.00 -1.57
C PRO A 79 -11.85 -17.53 -0.95
N TYR A 80 -10.70 -17.35 -1.62
CA TYR A 80 -9.40 -17.89 -1.20
C TYR A 80 -8.51 -16.87 -0.48
N ILE A 81 -9.04 -15.69 -0.13
CA ILE A 81 -8.32 -14.65 0.60
C ILE A 81 -7.71 -15.11 1.95
N TRP A 82 -8.25 -16.17 2.56
CA TRP A 82 -7.73 -16.74 3.82
C TRP A 82 -6.96 -18.05 3.65
N LYS A 83 -6.73 -18.49 2.41
CA LYS A 83 -5.96 -19.68 2.09
C LYS A 83 -4.54 -19.30 1.66
N THR A 84 -3.58 -20.14 2.03
CA THR A 84 -2.24 -20.17 1.43
C THR A 84 -2.32 -20.89 0.09
N LYS A 85 -1.26 -20.81 -0.73
CA LYS A 85 -1.18 -21.60 -1.97
C LYS A 85 -1.26 -23.10 -1.69
N ALA A 86 -0.62 -23.59 -0.61
CA ALA A 86 -0.73 -24.99 -0.19
C ALA A 86 -2.18 -25.34 0.17
N GLY A 87 -2.87 -24.46 0.92
CA GLY A 87 -4.29 -24.62 1.23
C GLY A 87 -5.22 -24.58 0.01
N VAL A 88 -4.82 -23.97 -1.10
CA VAL A 88 -5.54 -24.05 -2.38
C VAL A 88 -5.28 -25.40 -3.06
N ILE A 89 -4.04 -25.88 -3.07
CA ILE A 89 -3.69 -27.20 -3.61
C ILE A 89 -4.42 -28.30 -2.85
N GLU A 90 -4.52 -28.20 -1.53
CA GLU A 90 -5.31 -29.14 -0.72
C GLU A 90 -6.79 -29.18 -1.11
N VAL A 91 -7.38 -28.04 -1.52
CA VAL A 91 -8.77 -28.03 -2.00
C VAL A 91 -8.88 -28.83 -3.30
N ILE A 92 -7.91 -28.70 -4.19
CA ILE A 92 -7.87 -29.43 -5.48
C ILE A 92 -7.70 -30.94 -5.23
N THR A 93 -6.76 -31.34 -4.36
CA THR A 93 -6.50 -32.75 -4.08
C THR A 93 -7.65 -33.41 -3.31
N LYS A 94 -8.24 -32.71 -2.33
CA LYS A 94 -9.43 -33.20 -1.61
C LYS A 94 -10.65 -33.37 -2.52
N ALA A 95 -10.73 -32.59 -3.59
CA ALA A 95 -11.78 -32.73 -4.60
C ALA A 95 -11.50 -33.85 -5.63
N GLY A 96 -10.35 -34.53 -5.56
CA GLY A 96 -9.96 -35.55 -6.53
C GLY A 96 -9.50 -34.99 -7.88
N CYS A 97 -9.19 -33.69 -7.95
CA CYS A 97 -8.84 -32.99 -9.20
C CYS A 97 -7.32 -32.80 -9.38
N GLN A 98 -6.49 -33.58 -8.69
CA GLN A 98 -5.03 -33.43 -8.72
C GLN A 98 -4.42 -33.53 -10.13
N ASP A 99 -5.04 -34.26 -11.05
CA ASP A 99 -4.55 -34.39 -12.43
C ASP A 99 -4.59 -33.05 -13.21
N MET A 100 -5.41 -32.09 -12.76
CA MET A 100 -5.46 -30.75 -13.35
C MET A 100 -4.23 -29.90 -12.99
N ILE A 101 -3.46 -30.28 -11.97
CA ILE A 101 -2.30 -29.51 -11.50
C ILE A 101 -1.25 -29.44 -12.60
N ALA A 102 -0.93 -30.55 -13.26
CA ALA A 102 0.06 -30.62 -14.33
C ALA A 102 -0.34 -29.76 -15.55
N ALA A 103 -1.64 -29.62 -15.83
CA ALA A 103 -2.15 -28.79 -16.93
C ALA A 103 -2.21 -27.29 -16.59
N SER A 104 -2.14 -26.92 -15.31
CA SER A 104 -2.26 -25.53 -14.87
C SER A 104 -0.93 -24.76 -15.04
N THR A 105 -1.03 -23.47 -15.37
CA THR A 105 0.12 -22.57 -15.51
C THR A 105 0.09 -21.49 -14.44
N THR A 106 1.20 -21.34 -13.70
CA THR A 106 1.36 -20.30 -12.67
C THR A 106 2.45 -19.28 -13.01
N CYS A 107 3.29 -19.55 -14.03
CA CYS A 107 4.44 -18.71 -14.36
C CYS A 107 4.05 -17.29 -14.82
N THR A 108 4.81 -16.28 -14.37
CA THR A 108 4.66 -14.87 -14.80
C THR A 108 5.42 -14.55 -16.09
N HIS A 109 6.42 -15.36 -16.46
CA HIS A 109 7.18 -15.21 -17.70
C HIS A 109 6.48 -15.95 -18.84
N THR A 110 5.22 -15.59 -19.11
CA THR A 110 4.39 -16.28 -20.12
C THR A 110 4.98 -16.27 -21.52
N TRP A 111 5.84 -15.30 -21.82
CA TRP A 111 6.52 -15.15 -23.11
C TRP A 111 7.71 -16.10 -23.28
N GLU A 112 8.22 -16.68 -22.20
CA GLU A 112 9.35 -17.62 -22.19
C GLU A 112 8.88 -19.09 -22.15
N MET A 113 7.57 -19.31 -22.09
CA MET A 113 6.98 -20.64 -22.00
C MET A 113 7.06 -21.40 -23.32
N THR A 114 7.22 -22.71 -23.24
CA THR A 114 7.19 -23.65 -24.37
C THR A 114 6.32 -24.86 -24.02
N ASN A 115 6.00 -25.71 -25.02
CA ASN A 115 5.27 -26.96 -24.78
C ASN A 115 6.02 -27.92 -23.84
N HIS A 116 7.36 -27.82 -23.80
CA HIS A 116 8.20 -28.64 -22.92
C HIS A 116 8.40 -27.99 -21.55
N HIS A 117 8.56 -26.67 -21.49
CA HIS A 117 8.77 -25.91 -20.26
C HIS A 117 7.66 -24.87 -20.10
N THR A 118 6.62 -25.23 -19.34
CA THR A 118 5.50 -24.33 -19.02
C THR A 118 5.83 -23.39 -17.85
N HIS A 119 6.92 -23.63 -17.13
CA HIS A 119 7.35 -22.81 -16.00
C HIS A 119 8.83 -22.44 -16.13
N CYS A 120 9.18 -21.19 -15.81
CA CYS A 120 10.58 -20.75 -15.83
C CYS A 120 11.39 -21.28 -14.63
N GLY A 121 10.73 -21.49 -13.49
CA GLY A 121 11.38 -21.93 -12.25
C GLY A 121 12.14 -20.86 -11.48
N THR A 122 12.18 -19.62 -11.97
CA THR A 122 12.91 -18.52 -11.33
C THR A 122 12.02 -17.41 -10.79
N CYS A 123 10.80 -17.24 -11.33
CA CYS A 123 9.90 -16.19 -10.87
C CYS A 123 9.22 -16.53 -9.54
N SER A 124 8.76 -15.50 -8.81
CA SER A 124 8.12 -15.63 -7.49
C SER A 124 6.93 -16.59 -7.48
N GLN A 125 6.12 -16.61 -8.54
CA GLN A 125 4.97 -17.51 -8.65
C GLN A 125 5.36 -18.97 -8.87
N CYS A 126 6.46 -19.23 -9.60
CA CYS A 126 7.00 -20.59 -9.73
C CYS A 126 7.58 -21.09 -8.40
N ILE A 127 8.27 -20.21 -7.67
CA ILE A 127 8.82 -20.50 -6.34
C ILE A 127 7.69 -20.84 -5.35
N ASP A 128 6.70 -19.95 -5.20
CA ASP A 128 5.55 -20.17 -4.31
C ASP A 128 4.79 -21.46 -4.65
N ARG A 129 4.56 -21.73 -5.95
CA ARG A 129 3.95 -23.00 -6.40
C ARG A 129 4.75 -24.21 -5.91
N ARG A 130 6.07 -24.26 -6.12
CA ARG A 130 6.88 -25.42 -5.75
C ARG A 130 6.93 -25.65 -4.24
N PHE A 131 7.10 -24.61 -3.46
CA PHE A 131 7.00 -24.71 -2.00
C PHE A 131 5.62 -25.23 -1.56
N ALA A 132 4.56 -24.68 -2.14
CA ALA A 132 3.20 -25.06 -1.82
C ALA A 132 2.84 -26.51 -2.22
N MET A 133 3.35 -27.01 -3.35
CA MET A 133 3.18 -28.39 -3.79
C MET A 133 3.80 -29.38 -2.79
N ILE A 134 5.01 -29.08 -2.31
CA ILE A 134 5.71 -29.89 -1.29
C ILE A 134 4.95 -29.82 0.05
N ALA A 135 4.57 -28.62 0.50
CA ALA A 135 3.84 -28.44 1.75
C ALA A 135 2.49 -29.19 1.75
N ALA A 136 1.79 -29.20 0.62
CA ALA A 136 0.54 -29.92 0.42
C ALA A 136 0.72 -31.43 0.12
N LYS A 137 1.95 -31.94 0.09
CA LYS A 137 2.29 -33.35 -0.25
C LYS A 137 1.68 -33.81 -1.58
N ALA A 138 1.68 -32.91 -2.56
CA ALA A 138 1.08 -33.12 -3.87
C ALA A 138 2.10 -33.03 -5.00
N ASP A 139 3.40 -32.89 -4.69
CA ASP A 139 4.46 -32.60 -5.64
C ASP A 139 4.65 -33.66 -6.74
N GLN A 140 4.18 -34.89 -6.52
CA GLN A 140 4.07 -35.92 -7.56
C GLN A 140 3.14 -35.55 -8.73
N HIS A 141 2.23 -34.58 -8.53
CA HIS A 141 1.31 -34.09 -9.56
C HIS A 141 1.81 -32.82 -10.27
N ASP A 142 3.01 -32.34 -9.93
CA ASP A 142 3.65 -31.16 -10.51
C ASP A 142 5.03 -31.53 -11.09
N PRO A 143 5.08 -31.98 -12.37
CA PRO A 143 6.30 -32.50 -12.99
C PRO A 143 7.44 -31.49 -12.95
N VAL A 144 8.60 -31.91 -12.45
CA VAL A 144 9.80 -31.04 -12.33
C VAL A 144 10.30 -30.65 -13.73
N GLU A 145 10.14 -31.54 -14.70
CA GLU A 145 10.57 -31.39 -16.09
C GLU A 145 9.83 -30.27 -16.82
N ALA A 146 8.65 -29.89 -16.33
CA ALA A 146 7.90 -28.75 -16.84
C ALA A 146 8.56 -27.40 -16.48
N TYR A 147 9.55 -27.41 -15.58
CA TYR A 147 10.31 -26.24 -15.16
C TYR A 147 11.64 -26.16 -15.89
N LYS A 148 11.92 -25.01 -16.51
CA LYS A 148 13.21 -24.74 -17.16
C LYS A 148 14.40 -24.81 -16.18
N ALA A 149 14.17 -24.42 -14.94
CA ALA A 149 15.11 -24.57 -13.84
C ALA A 149 14.40 -25.14 -12.61
N ASP A 150 14.92 -26.21 -12.02
CA ASP A 150 14.44 -26.69 -10.72
C ASP A 150 14.78 -25.66 -9.63
N ILE A 151 13.75 -25.25 -8.90
CA ILE A 151 13.80 -24.25 -7.83
C ILE A 151 14.80 -24.65 -6.75
N PHE A 152 14.89 -25.93 -6.40
CA PHE A 152 15.63 -26.37 -5.21
C PHE A 152 17.08 -26.75 -5.52
N THR A 153 17.30 -27.45 -6.62
CA THR A 153 18.57 -28.18 -6.87
C THR A 153 19.44 -27.56 -7.95
N GLN A 154 18.89 -26.74 -8.86
CA GLN A 154 19.65 -26.19 -9.98
C GLN A 154 20.15 -24.77 -9.73
N SER A 155 21.23 -24.42 -10.43
CA SER A 155 21.82 -23.07 -10.45
C SER A 155 20.90 -22.09 -11.18
N ARG A 156 21.02 -20.80 -10.83
CA ARG A 156 20.31 -19.71 -11.48
C ARG A 156 21.34 -18.78 -12.11
N SER A 157 21.20 -18.48 -13.40
CA SER A 157 22.22 -17.70 -14.10
C SER A 157 22.20 -16.20 -13.76
N LYS A 158 21.04 -15.65 -13.34
CA LYS A 158 20.86 -14.23 -13.04
C LYS A 158 20.86 -13.98 -11.54
N ASP A 159 21.54 -12.92 -11.10
CA ASP A 159 21.58 -12.56 -9.68
C ASP A 159 20.21 -12.18 -9.11
N GLU A 160 19.36 -11.54 -9.91
CA GLU A 160 17.97 -11.21 -9.54
C GLU A 160 17.16 -12.47 -9.19
N ASP A 161 17.34 -13.56 -9.94
CA ASP A 161 16.65 -14.83 -9.71
C ASP A 161 17.13 -15.51 -8.41
N LYS A 162 18.42 -15.39 -8.10
CA LYS A 162 19.01 -15.89 -6.84
C LYS A 162 18.46 -15.11 -5.65
N ILE A 163 18.47 -13.78 -5.75
CA ILE A 163 17.95 -12.87 -4.73
C ILE A 163 16.46 -13.14 -4.49
N MET A 164 15.66 -13.36 -5.54
CA MET A 164 14.24 -13.65 -5.40
C MET A 164 13.99 -14.93 -4.59
N ALA A 165 14.70 -16.02 -4.89
CA ALA A 165 14.53 -17.29 -4.18
C ALA A 165 14.96 -17.19 -2.72
N ALA A 166 16.11 -16.56 -2.45
CA ALA A 166 16.59 -16.36 -1.09
C ALA A 166 15.70 -15.41 -0.28
N ALA A 167 15.27 -14.28 -0.86
CA ALA A 167 14.36 -13.34 -0.20
C ALA A 167 13.01 -13.98 0.13
N TYR A 168 12.52 -14.88 -0.71
CA TYR A 168 11.29 -15.64 -0.46
C TYR A 168 11.43 -16.52 0.80
N LEU A 169 12.52 -17.29 0.91
CA LEU A 169 12.79 -18.14 2.07
C LEU A 169 13.08 -17.31 3.33
N GLU A 170 13.89 -16.26 3.21
CA GLU A 170 14.28 -15.39 4.31
C GLU A 170 13.08 -14.70 4.95
N ARG A 171 12.12 -14.25 4.14
CA ARG A 171 10.84 -13.77 4.67
C ARG A 171 10.13 -14.83 5.49
N ALA A 172 10.05 -16.07 5.01
CA ALA A 172 9.35 -17.13 5.73
C ALA A 172 10.00 -17.35 7.10
N ASN A 173 11.33 -17.37 7.17
CA ASN A 173 12.05 -17.43 8.44
C ASN A 173 11.71 -16.24 9.35
N GLN A 174 11.77 -15.00 8.83
CA GLN A 174 11.43 -13.80 9.59
C GLN A 174 10.00 -13.86 10.16
N VAL A 175 9.01 -14.24 9.36
CA VAL A 175 7.62 -14.34 9.81
C VAL A 175 7.45 -15.50 10.81
N ARG A 176 8.14 -16.61 10.60
CA ARG A 176 8.12 -17.76 11.52
C ARG A 176 8.64 -17.37 12.90
N ASP A 177 9.71 -16.60 12.96
CA ASP A 177 10.39 -16.22 14.22
C ASP A 177 9.69 -15.05 14.94
N GLN A 178 8.63 -14.49 14.35
CA GLN A 178 7.79 -13.45 14.94
C GLN A 178 6.61 -14.08 15.67
N ASP A 179 6.65 -14.06 17.01
CA ASP A 179 5.60 -14.65 17.85
C ASP A 179 4.54 -13.64 18.31
N ASP A 180 4.75 -12.35 18.04
CA ASP A 180 3.82 -11.29 18.41
C ASP A 180 3.21 -10.61 17.17
N ILE A 181 1.89 -10.48 17.20
CA ILE A 181 1.10 -9.79 16.17
C ILE A 181 1.48 -8.31 16.08
N THR A 182 1.84 -7.67 17.20
CA THR A 182 2.20 -6.24 17.21
C THR A 182 3.49 -6.01 16.43
N GLN A 183 4.49 -6.85 16.64
CA GLN A 183 5.74 -6.80 15.87
C GLN A 183 5.50 -7.08 14.39
N PHE A 184 4.63 -8.06 14.05
CA PHE A 184 4.24 -8.32 12.66
C PHE A 184 3.59 -7.10 12.00
N ILE A 185 2.63 -6.45 12.66
CA ILE A 185 1.96 -5.25 12.13
C ILE A 185 2.94 -4.08 12.00
N ALA A 186 3.80 -3.87 13.01
CA ALA A 186 4.80 -2.81 12.96
C ALA A 186 5.79 -3.00 11.80
N ARG A 187 6.14 -4.25 11.49
CA ARG A 187 7.01 -4.60 10.36
C ARG A 187 6.31 -4.49 9.01
N PHE A 188 5.02 -4.83 8.95
CA PHE A 188 4.20 -4.83 7.74
C PHE A 188 3.02 -3.88 7.89
N SER A 189 3.31 -2.57 8.01
CA SER A 189 2.26 -1.58 8.25
C SER A 189 1.24 -1.50 7.11
N GLU A 190 1.56 -1.98 5.91
CA GLU A 190 0.63 -2.08 4.79
C GLU A 190 -0.55 -3.01 5.05
N VAL A 191 -0.49 -3.88 6.06
CA VAL A 191 -1.62 -4.69 6.52
C VAL A 191 -2.79 -3.79 6.94
N SER A 192 -2.53 -2.60 7.48
CA SER A 192 -3.58 -1.63 7.85
C SER A 192 -4.48 -1.25 6.67
N ARG A 193 -3.92 -1.23 5.45
CA ARG A 193 -4.64 -0.85 4.22
C ARG A 193 -5.73 -1.83 3.83
N VAL A 194 -5.75 -3.05 4.39
CA VAL A 194 -6.79 -4.04 4.05
C VAL A 194 -7.97 -4.06 5.03
N PHE A 195 -7.82 -3.46 6.21
CA PHE A 195 -8.81 -3.58 7.28
C PHE A 195 -10.19 -3.05 6.89
N ARG A 196 -10.26 -1.96 6.12
CA ARG A 196 -11.54 -1.39 5.65
C ARG A 196 -12.25 -2.22 4.59
N TYR A 197 -11.49 -3.06 3.88
CA TYR A 197 -11.95 -3.77 2.70
C TYR A 197 -12.33 -5.22 2.99
N LEU A 198 -12.04 -5.71 4.19
CA LEU A 198 -12.36 -7.05 4.65
C LEU A 198 -13.45 -7.01 5.72
N ASN A 199 -14.30 -8.03 5.74
CA ASN A 199 -15.38 -8.11 6.73
C ASN A 199 -14.83 -8.50 8.10
N GLY A 200 -15.13 -7.68 9.11
CA GLY A 200 -14.73 -7.90 10.51
C GLY A 200 -14.20 -6.62 11.16
N ASN A 201 -13.96 -6.67 12.47
CA ASN A 201 -13.26 -5.57 13.15
C ASN A 201 -11.75 -5.61 12.82
N PRO A 202 -11.02 -4.47 12.85
CA PRO A 202 -9.61 -4.41 12.48
C PRO A 202 -8.71 -5.41 13.23
N GLY A 203 -8.94 -5.61 14.54
CA GLY A 203 -8.17 -6.57 15.34
C GLY A 203 -8.34 -8.01 14.86
N SER A 204 -9.58 -8.43 14.56
CA SER A 204 -9.88 -9.76 14.04
C SER A 204 -9.31 -9.99 12.64
N VAL A 205 -9.31 -8.95 11.79
CA VAL A 205 -8.72 -9.01 10.45
C VAL A 205 -7.20 -9.11 10.55
N ALA A 206 -6.58 -8.30 11.43
CA ALA A 206 -5.15 -8.35 11.70
C ALA A 206 -4.73 -9.75 12.18
N GLN A 207 -5.49 -10.36 13.09
CA GLN A 207 -5.23 -11.72 13.55
C GLN A 207 -5.30 -12.73 12.40
N LYS A 208 -6.34 -12.68 11.57
CA LYS A 208 -6.45 -13.59 10.42
C LYS A 208 -5.32 -13.42 9.41
N VAL A 209 -4.85 -12.20 9.18
CA VAL A 209 -3.69 -11.93 8.33
C VAL A 209 -2.43 -12.52 8.96
N TYR A 210 -2.19 -12.27 10.24
CA TYR A 210 -1.06 -12.85 10.97
C TYR A 210 -1.08 -14.39 10.91
N ASP A 211 -2.22 -15.02 11.19
CA ASP A 211 -2.39 -16.47 11.15
C ASP A 211 -2.15 -17.04 9.74
N LEU A 212 -2.59 -16.33 8.70
CA LEU A 212 -2.32 -16.69 7.30
C LEU A 212 -0.83 -16.69 7.00
N TYR A 213 -0.12 -15.63 7.40
CA TYR A 213 1.32 -15.49 7.16
C TYR A 213 2.14 -16.46 8.02
N LYS A 214 1.75 -16.75 9.28
CA LYS A 214 2.39 -17.79 10.10
C LYS A 214 2.21 -19.18 9.50
N ARG A 215 1.02 -19.51 8.98
CA ARG A 215 0.80 -20.78 8.27
C ARG A 215 1.66 -20.88 7.01
N HIS A 216 1.68 -19.83 6.19
CA HIS A 216 2.53 -19.80 4.98
C HIS A 216 4.02 -19.94 5.31
N ALA A 217 4.50 -19.21 6.32
CA ALA A 217 5.87 -19.31 6.78
C ALA A 217 6.22 -20.74 7.22
N LYS A 218 5.33 -21.38 8.00
CA LYS A 218 5.49 -22.78 8.39
C LYS A 218 5.54 -23.71 7.18
N GLU A 219 4.62 -23.57 6.24
CA GLU A 219 4.56 -24.37 5.01
C GLU A 219 5.86 -24.27 4.20
N VAL A 220 6.41 -23.05 4.05
CA VAL A 220 7.68 -22.82 3.35
C VAL A 220 8.85 -23.48 4.07
N CYS A 221 8.95 -23.33 5.39
CA CYS A 221 10.02 -23.95 6.18
C CYS A 221 9.93 -25.48 6.17
N ASP A 222 8.74 -26.05 6.39
CA ASP A 222 8.53 -27.52 6.36
C ASP A 222 8.88 -28.10 4.98
N ALA A 223 8.50 -27.39 3.90
CA ALA A 223 8.85 -27.78 2.54
C ALA A 223 10.37 -27.71 2.29
N MET A 224 11.04 -26.71 2.86
CA MET A 224 12.51 -26.61 2.82
C MET A 224 13.15 -27.82 3.52
N ASP A 225 12.71 -28.15 4.74
CA ASP A 225 13.21 -29.28 5.51
C ASP A 225 12.98 -30.61 4.78
N THR A 226 11.81 -30.76 4.15
CA THR A 226 11.49 -31.91 3.31
C THR A 226 12.47 -32.04 2.14
N MET A 227 12.76 -30.94 1.45
CA MET A 227 13.69 -30.95 0.31
C MET A 227 15.14 -31.17 0.74
N VAL A 228 15.56 -30.67 1.90
CA VAL A 228 16.86 -30.98 2.51
C VAL A 228 16.95 -32.47 2.81
N GLY A 229 15.93 -33.06 3.45
CA GLY A 229 15.87 -34.48 3.75
C GLY A 229 15.97 -35.36 2.49
N ARG A 230 15.21 -35.01 1.44
CA ARG A 230 15.24 -35.72 0.14
C ARG A 230 16.60 -35.61 -0.57
N ASN A 231 17.38 -34.57 -0.30
CA ASN A 231 18.67 -34.29 -0.98
C ASN A 231 19.88 -34.43 -0.05
N ILE A 232 19.75 -35.03 1.13
CA ILE A 232 20.79 -35.07 2.16
C ILE A 232 22.12 -35.65 1.66
N THR A 233 22.07 -36.68 0.80
CA THR A 233 23.27 -37.29 0.21
C THR A 233 23.99 -36.32 -0.72
N ALA A 234 23.27 -35.62 -1.60
CA ALA A 234 23.84 -34.65 -2.53
C ALA A 234 24.41 -33.42 -1.81
N ILE A 235 23.74 -32.97 -0.74
CA ILE A 235 24.24 -31.91 0.15
C ILE A 235 25.55 -32.35 0.82
N ARG A 236 25.55 -33.52 1.47
CA ARG A 236 26.74 -34.08 2.15
C ARG A 236 27.92 -34.26 1.20
N GLN A 237 27.67 -34.73 -0.02
CA GLN A 237 28.69 -34.94 -1.05
C GLN A 237 29.09 -33.67 -1.80
N ARG A 238 28.42 -32.53 -1.52
CA ARG A 238 28.67 -31.24 -2.19
C ARG A 238 28.54 -31.30 -3.71
N THR A 239 27.62 -32.13 -4.21
CA THR A 239 27.36 -32.29 -5.65
C THR A 239 26.36 -31.27 -6.20
N LEU A 240 25.63 -30.58 -5.32
CA LEU A 240 24.73 -29.50 -5.70
C LEU A 240 25.51 -28.20 -6.06
N PRO A 241 25.04 -27.41 -7.05
CA PRO A 241 25.59 -26.11 -7.36
C PRO A 241 25.71 -25.19 -6.15
N GLY A 242 26.72 -24.32 -6.14
CA GLY A 242 26.99 -23.36 -5.06
C GLY A 242 25.82 -22.43 -4.74
N ASP A 243 25.05 -22.10 -5.76
CA ASP A 243 24.01 -21.07 -5.78
C ASP A 243 22.59 -21.65 -5.88
N CYS A 244 22.42 -22.97 -5.71
CA CYS A 244 21.09 -23.55 -5.63
C CYS A 244 20.44 -23.25 -4.27
N LEU A 245 19.10 -23.20 -4.24
CA LEU A 245 18.36 -22.80 -3.04
C LEU A 245 18.66 -23.71 -1.85
N LEU A 246 18.81 -25.02 -2.06
CA LEU A 246 19.16 -25.99 -1.01
C LEU A 246 20.50 -25.70 -0.32
N ARG A 247 21.45 -25.07 -1.01
CA ARG A 247 22.75 -24.72 -0.44
C ARG A 247 22.75 -23.35 0.23
N THR A 248 21.91 -22.43 -0.25
CA THR A 248 21.76 -21.08 0.33
C THR A 248 21.15 -21.08 1.74
N VAL A 249 20.53 -22.19 2.20
CA VAL A 249 19.95 -22.31 3.56
C VAL A 249 21.00 -22.27 4.67
N TYR A 250 22.23 -22.73 4.39
CA TYR A 250 23.33 -22.79 5.37
C TYR A 250 24.29 -21.60 5.25
N GLU A 251 24.50 -21.09 4.04
CA GLU A 251 25.37 -19.94 3.81
C GLU A 251 24.54 -18.65 3.82
N SER A 252 24.27 -18.12 5.01
CA SER A 252 23.64 -16.78 5.21
C SER A 252 24.40 -15.63 4.53
N GLY A 253 25.61 -15.89 4.00
CA GLY A 253 26.42 -14.96 3.22
C GLY A 253 26.53 -15.26 1.71
N SER A 254 25.90 -16.33 1.18
CA SER A 254 25.94 -16.68 -0.26
C SER A 254 24.98 -15.85 -1.11
N VAL A 255 23.91 -15.34 -0.48
CA VAL A 255 23.16 -14.21 -1.00
C VAL A 255 23.47 -13.10 -0.04
N ILE A 256 24.31 -12.15 -0.47
CA ILE A 256 24.34 -10.85 0.16
C ILE A 256 22.88 -10.40 0.11
N SER A 257 22.15 -10.53 1.23
CA SER A 257 21.11 -9.58 1.57
C SER A 257 21.85 -8.27 1.45
N VAL A 258 21.80 -7.64 0.28
CA VAL A 258 22.29 -6.29 0.11
C VAL A 258 21.33 -5.55 1.02
N PRO A 259 21.74 -5.16 2.26
CA PRO A 259 20.89 -4.25 3.01
C PRO A 259 20.75 -3.09 2.05
N ALA A 260 19.50 -2.76 1.66
CA ALA A 260 19.23 -1.88 0.54
C ALA A 260 20.31 -0.82 0.51
N ILE A 261 21.31 -0.98 -0.39
CA ILE A 261 22.36 0.02 -0.48
C ILE A 261 21.50 1.23 -0.78
N PRO A 262 21.46 2.23 0.13
CA PRO A 262 20.87 3.48 -0.26
C PRO A 262 21.66 3.78 -1.50
N VAL A 263 21.03 3.66 -2.67
CA VAL A 263 21.59 4.28 -3.85
C VAL A 263 21.87 5.65 -3.30
N GLU A 264 23.14 6.02 -3.17
CA GLU A 264 23.54 7.39 -2.94
C GLU A 264 23.12 8.09 -4.22
N GLN A 265 21.81 8.23 -4.39
CA GLN A 265 21.19 9.25 -5.15
C GLN A 265 21.76 10.47 -4.45
N LYS A 266 22.75 11.07 -5.13
CA LYS A 266 23.26 12.37 -4.79
C LYS A 266 22.03 13.19 -4.43
N GLN A 267 21.86 13.42 -3.13
CA GLN A 267 20.61 14.02 -2.66
C GLN A 267 20.48 15.36 -3.37
N PRO A 268 19.28 15.73 -3.80
CA PRO A 268 19.10 16.99 -4.49
C PRO A 268 19.65 18.11 -3.60
N ASP A 269 20.37 19.05 -4.21
CA ASP A 269 21.02 20.15 -3.49
C ASP A 269 19.99 20.97 -2.68
N ASN A 270 18.73 20.95 -3.11
CA ASN A 270 17.61 21.61 -2.44
C ASN A 270 16.44 20.64 -2.24
N TYR A 271 15.96 20.49 -1.01
CA TYR A 271 14.66 19.89 -0.72
C TYR A 271 14.07 20.42 0.58
N PHE A 272 12.76 20.40 0.68
CA PHE A 272 12.02 20.66 1.90
C PHE A 272 10.88 19.64 1.98
N ARG A 273 10.92 18.69 2.92
CA ARG A 273 9.98 17.57 2.95
C ARG A 273 9.71 17.05 4.36
N LYS A 274 8.55 16.47 4.58
CA LYS A 274 8.23 15.75 5.83
C LYS A 274 8.85 14.35 5.81
N ARG A 275 9.55 13.97 6.87
CA ARG A 275 10.19 12.66 7.05
C ARG A 275 9.77 12.10 8.41
N GLY A 276 8.72 11.27 8.40
CA GLY A 276 8.07 10.82 9.63
C GLY A 276 7.38 11.99 10.35
N GLY A 277 7.65 12.15 11.65
CA GLY A 277 7.12 13.26 12.46
C GLY A 277 7.94 14.56 12.43
N VAL A 278 8.91 14.69 11.53
CA VAL A 278 9.86 15.82 11.50
C VAL A 278 9.98 16.38 10.08
N TRP A 279 10.20 17.68 9.94
CA TRP A 279 10.48 18.32 8.66
C TRP A 279 11.98 18.32 8.38
N ALA A 280 12.38 17.99 7.16
CA ALA A 280 13.76 17.97 6.73
C ALA A 280 13.96 18.96 5.59
N ALA A 281 14.94 19.85 5.76
CA ALA A 281 15.30 20.86 4.80
C ALA A 281 16.76 20.74 4.40
N ARG A 282 17.05 20.94 3.12
CA ARG A 282 18.40 21.03 2.58
C ARG A 282 18.41 22.15 1.56
N PHE A 283 19.44 22.99 1.61
CA PHE A 283 19.62 24.10 0.68
C PHE A 283 21.07 24.14 0.19
N ASN A 284 21.25 24.29 -1.12
CA ASN A 284 22.52 24.41 -1.82
C ASN A 284 23.55 23.32 -1.46
N GLY A 285 23.09 22.08 -1.26
CA GLY A 285 23.96 20.94 -0.95
C GLY A 285 24.51 20.93 0.48
N ASN A 286 24.15 21.89 1.33
CA ASN A 286 24.53 21.94 2.74
C ASN A 286 23.96 20.76 3.54
N ALA A 287 24.32 20.67 4.82
CA ALA A 287 23.78 19.64 5.73
C ALA A 287 22.25 19.74 5.84
N GLU A 288 21.59 18.59 6.00
CA GLU A 288 20.15 18.52 6.27
C GLU A 288 19.85 19.15 7.64
N VAL A 289 18.89 20.08 7.68
CA VAL A 289 18.34 20.68 8.90
C VAL A 289 17.01 20.00 9.22
N LEU A 290 16.88 19.52 10.45
CA LEU A 290 15.65 18.92 10.96
C LEU A 290 14.86 19.95 11.76
N VAL A 291 13.64 20.22 11.32
CA VAL A 291 12.72 21.20 11.88
C VAL A 291 11.59 20.47 12.61
N THR A 292 11.50 20.70 13.92
CA THR A 292 10.51 20.10 14.83
C THR A 292 9.64 21.15 15.50
N GLY A 293 8.38 20.84 15.81
CA GLY A 293 7.51 21.69 16.64
C GLY A 293 6.91 22.91 15.93
N VAL A 294 7.06 23.01 14.61
CA VAL A 294 6.54 24.13 13.78
C VAL A 294 5.80 23.63 12.53
N ASP A 295 5.10 22.50 12.65
CA ASP A 295 4.43 21.82 11.53
C ASP A 295 3.54 22.76 10.70
N LYS A 296 2.73 23.60 11.35
CA LYS A 296 1.88 24.59 10.65
C LYS A 296 2.68 25.49 9.71
N GLY A 297 3.80 26.02 10.20
CA GLY A 297 4.64 26.94 9.43
C GLY A 297 5.41 26.22 8.32
N ALA A 298 5.93 25.02 8.62
CA ALA A 298 6.63 24.19 7.65
C ALA A 298 5.71 23.76 6.50
N GLU A 299 4.45 23.42 6.78
CA GLU A 299 3.47 23.03 5.76
C GLU A 299 3.12 24.19 4.82
N TYR A 300 2.96 25.40 5.35
CA TYR A 300 2.78 26.60 4.53
C TYR A 300 4.00 26.86 3.62
N ILE A 301 5.21 26.72 4.14
CA ILE A 301 6.45 26.87 3.36
C ILE A 301 6.50 25.82 2.24
N ASN A 302 6.21 24.56 2.54
CA ASN A 302 6.18 23.49 1.54
C ASN A 302 5.13 23.76 0.44
N PHE A 303 3.94 24.23 0.82
CA PHE A 303 2.88 24.58 -0.13
C PHE A 303 3.33 25.70 -1.09
N LEU A 304 4.00 26.72 -0.58
CA LEU A 304 4.52 27.84 -1.38
C LEU A 304 5.66 27.38 -2.30
N LEU A 305 6.60 26.57 -1.80
CA LEU A 305 7.71 26.04 -2.58
C LEU A 305 7.27 25.10 -3.71
N ALA A 306 6.15 24.39 -3.53
CA ALA A 306 5.55 23.55 -4.56
C ALA A 306 4.90 24.35 -5.71
N ARG A 307 4.66 25.67 -5.53
CA ARG A 307 4.01 26.56 -6.51
C ARG A 307 4.82 27.85 -6.70
N PRO A 308 6.06 27.76 -7.22
CA PRO A 308 6.88 28.94 -7.43
C PRO A 308 6.19 29.91 -8.40
N ASN A 309 6.31 31.21 -8.12
CA ASN A 309 5.79 32.31 -8.95
C ASN A 309 4.25 32.35 -9.13
N LYS A 310 3.48 31.65 -8.29
CA LYS A 310 2.02 31.76 -8.28
C LYS A 310 1.54 32.61 -7.10
N GLU A 311 0.95 33.76 -7.39
CA GLU A 311 0.24 34.54 -6.36
C GLU A 311 -0.93 33.72 -5.81
N THR A 312 -0.95 33.50 -4.50
CA THR A 312 -1.98 32.73 -3.81
C THR A 312 -2.45 33.51 -2.60
N SER A 313 -3.75 33.57 -2.38
CA SER A 313 -4.30 34.30 -1.24
C SER A 313 -3.97 33.56 0.06
N VAL A 314 -3.48 34.29 1.07
CA VAL A 314 -3.23 33.71 2.42
C VAL A 314 -4.50 33.06 2.99
N TYR A 315 -5.66 33.56 2.62
CA TYR A 315 -6.95 33.01 3.04
C TYR A 315 -7.21 31.64 2.41
N GLU A 316 -6.91 31.45 1.13
CA GLU A 316 -7.07 30.15 0.46
C GLU A 316 -6.16 29.09 1.07
N ILE A 317 -4.93 29.47 1.39
CA ILE A 317 -3.98 28.58 2.03
C ILE A 317 -4.56 28.16 3.39
N VAL A 318 -4.83 29.12 4.28
CA VAL A 318 -5.29 28.81 5.64
C VAL A 318 -6.65 28.09 5.66
N CYS A 319 -7.60 28.48 4.80
CA CYS A 319 -8.93 27.85 4.74
C CYS A 319 -8.86 26.46 4.10
N GLY A 320 -8.04 26.26 3.06
CA GLY A 320 -7.80 24.95 2.47
C GLY A 320 -7.25 23.96 3.50
N PHE A 321 -6.28 24.38 4.32
CA PHE A 321 -5.74 23.57 5.41
C PHE A 321 -6.76 23.27 6.53
N ALA A 322 -7.70 24.19 6.80
CA ALA A 322 -8.78 23.96 7.77
C ALA A 322 -9.83 22.95 7.25
N ILE A 323 -10.16 23.02 5.95
CA ILE A 323 -11.01 22.04 5.27
C ILE A 323 -10.34 20.66 5.24
N ASP A 324 -9.04 20.59 4.99
CA ASP A 324 -8.27 19.34 5.03
C ASP A 324 -8.21 18.75 6.45
N SER A 325 -8.20 19.60 7.48
CA SER A 325 -8.33 19.16 8.87
C SER A 325 -9.72 18.59 9.18
N CYS A 326 -10.81 19.20 8.67
CA CYS A 326 -12.14 18.60 8.71
C CYS A 326 -12.18 17.25 7.98
N ASN A 327 -11.58 17.17 6.79
CA ASN A 327 -11.47 15.92 6.05
C ASN A 327 -10.72 14.88 6.88
N ALA A 328 -9.59 15.21 7.51
CA ALA A 328 -8.84 14.30 8.36
C ALA A 328 -9.62 13.84 9.61
N VAL A 329 -10.48 14.69 10.17
CA VAL A 329 -11.35 14.36 11.32
C VAL A 329 -12.53 13.46 10.90
N LEU A 330 -13.20 13.79 9.81
CA LEU A 330 -14.28 12.97 9.24
C LEU A 330 -13.73 11.62 8.72
N ASN A 331 -12.53 11.65 8.18
CA ASN A 331 -11.73 10.53 7.69
C ASN A 331 -10.75 10.01 8.76
N SER A 332 -10.93 10.32 10.05
CA SER A 332 -10.05 9.77 11.12
C SER A 332 -10.30 8.29 11.37
N ASN A 333 -11.45 7.78 10.90
CA ASN A 333 -11.69 6.35 10.72
C ASN A 333 -11.02 5.81 9.43
N GLU A 334 -10.41 6.71 8.64
CA GLU A 334 -9.81 6.51 7.33
C GLU A 334 -8.28 6.76 7.21
N THR A 335 -7.45 6.47 8.22
CA THR A 335 -5.98 6.38 8.04
C THR A 335 -5.56 5.30 7.04
N ASP A 336 -5.15 5.72 5.83
CA ASP A 336 -4.54 4.92 4.77
C ASP A 336 -3.06 5.36 4.66
N GLU A 337 -2.13 4.61 5.25
CA GLU A 337 -0.71 4.92 5.11
C GLU A 337 -0.22 4.46 3.73
N GLY A 338 -0.28 5.32 2.72
CA GLY A 338 0.39 5.10 1.44
C GLY A 338 0.47 6.37 0.60
N PHE A 339 1.71 6.82 0.33
CA PHE A 339 2.13 7.83 -0.65
C PHE A 339 1.04 8.81 -1.11
N GLN A 340 0.80 9.86 -0.32
CA GLN A 340 0.23 11.09 -0.85
C GLN A 340 1.32 11.86 -1.60
N VAL A 341 1.03 12.25 -2.83
CA VAL A 341 1.62 13.45 -3.43
C VAL A 341 1.22 14.59 -2.50
N THR A 342 2.19 15.21 -1.84
CA THR A 342 1.99 16.14 -0.73
C THR A 342 1.09 17.32 -1.12
N GLN A 343 -0.15 17.30 -0.65
CA GLN A 343 -0.87 18.46 -0.16
C GLN A 343 -1.21 18.19 1.30
N GLY A 344 -0.61 18.97 2.21
CA GLY A 344 -0.92 19.09 3.64
C GLY A 344 -1.04 17.80 4.47
N VAL A 345 -0.09 17.54 5.36
CA VAL A 345 -0.25 16.52 6.40
C VAL A 345 -1.07 17.13 7.57
N PRO A 346 -2.02 16.41 8.19
CA PRO A 346 -2.78 16.95 9.31
C PRO A 346 -1.91 17.18 10.56
N LEU A 347 -2.31 18.18 11.35
CA LEU A 347 -1.76 18.47 12.68
C LEU A 347 -2.10 17.38 13.68
N GLY A 348 -1.14 17.10 14.55
CA GLY A 348 -1.21 16.03 15.54
C GLY A 348 -2.39 16.11 16.51
N ASP A 349 -2.77 14.91 16.94
CA ASP A 349 -3.42 14.53 18.20
C ASP A 349 -4.54 15.45 18.72
N THR A 350 -5.77 15.14 18.32
CA THR A 350 -7.02 15.57 18.98
C THR A 350 -7.98 14.39 18.90
N GLY A 351 -8.48 13.83 20.00
CA GLY A 351 -9.22 14.54 21.05
C GLY A 351 -10.69 14.62 20.60
N PHE A 352 -11.55 13.80 21.23
CA PHE A 352 -12.99 13.61 20.92
C PHE A 352 -13.69 14.79 20.23
N VAL A 353 -14.26 14.53 19.06
CA VAL A 353 -15.06 15.49 18.28
C VAL A 353 -16.45 15.64 18.90
N ALA A 354 -16.83 16.87 19.20
CA ALA A 354 -18.22 17.24 19.47
C ALA A 354 -18.97 17.39 18.13
N ASP A 355 -20.09 16.67 18.03
CA ASP A 355 -21.12 16.68 16.96
C ASP A 355 -20.64 16.61 15.49
N ARG A 356 -20.45 15.37 15.01
CA ARG A 356 -20.00 15.02 13.66
C ARG A 356 -20.87 15.59 12.53
N LYS A 357 -22.18 15.80 12.77
CA LYS A 357 -23.10 16.39 11.79
C LYS A 357 -22.83 17.87 11.56
N ALA A 358 -22.43 18.61 12.61
CA ALA A 358 -22.08 20.01 12.50
C ALA A 358 -20.81 20.20 11.66
N VAL A 359 -19.82 19.31 11.82
CA VAL A 359 -18.57 19.33 11.05
C VAL A 359 -18.81 19.05 9.56
N GLU A 360 -19.70 18.12 9.21
CA GLU A 360 -20.11 17.86 7.82
C GLU A 360 -20.80 19.07 7.18
N GLN A 361 -21.71 19.72 7.91
CA GLN A 361 -22.40 20.93 7.43
C GLN A 361 -21.42 22.10 7.19
N TYR A 362 -20.49 22.36 8.13
CA TYR A 362 -19.50 23.42 7.94
C TYR A 362 -18.58 23.18 6.74
N ARG A 363 -18.29 21.91 6.44
CA ARG A 363 -17.49 21.52 5.27
C ARG A 363 -18.24 21.80 3.96
N GLU A 364 -19.51 21.40 3.87
CA GLU A 364 -20.32 21.65 2.67
C GLU A 364 -20.45 23.16 2.40
N THR A 365 -20.73 23.95 3.44
CA THR A 365 -20.78 25.41 3.33
C THR A 365 -19.43 26.01 2.90
N ALA A 366 -18.30 25.49 3.41
CA ALA A 366 -16.97 25.98 3.02
C ALA A 366 -16.62 25.66 1.55
N HIS A 367 -17.02 24.50 1.04
CA HIS A 367 -16.80 24.18 -0.38
C HIS A 367 -17.65 25.08 -1.30
N GLU A 368 -18.90 25.32 -0.93
CA GLU A 368 -19.79 26.16 -1.71
C GLU A 368 -19.30 27.60 -1.77
N LEU A 369 -18.89 28.17 -0.64
CA LEU A 369 -18.32 29.51 -0.59
C LEU A 369 -17.01 29.64 -1.39
N LEU A 370 -16.18 28.59 -1.47
CA LEU A 370 -14.98 28.60 -2.33
C LEU A 370 -15.35 28.67 -3.81
N ARG A 371 -16.38 27.92 -4.22
CA ARG A 371 -16.91 27.94 -5.59
C ARG A 371 -17.45 29.31 -5.95
N GLU A 372 -18.23 29.92 -5.06
CA GLU A 372 -18.79 31.26 -5.24
C GLU A 372 -17.68 32.34 -5.29
N ILE A 373 -16.60 32.19 -4.52
CA ILE A 373 -15.44 33.10 -4.60
C ILE A 373 -14.73 32.99 -5.96
N GLU A 374 -14.56 31.78 -6.48
CA GLU A 374 -13.97 31.57 -7.82
C GLU A 374 -14.85 32.17 -8.92
N GLU A 375 -16.16 32.03 -8.82
CA GLU A 375 -17.14 32.63 -9.75
C GLU A 375 -17.12 34.16 -9.67
N ALA A 376 -17.15 34.74 -8.47
CA ALA A 376 -17.08 36.19 -8.26
C ALA A 376 -15.76 36.80 -8.76
N ARG A 377 -14.66 36.02 -8.73
CA ARG A 377 -13.37 36.41 -9.33
C ARG A 377 -13.37 36.36 -10.84
N ALA A 378 -14.00 35.35 -11.44
CA ALA A 378 -14.18 35.30 -12.89
C ALA A 378 -14.98 36.52 -13.39
N GLU A 379 -15.88 37.03 -12.56
CA GLU A 379 -16.72 38.21 -12.83
C GLU A 379 -16.07 39.56 -12.40
N ASN A 380 -14.88 39.54 -11.80
CA ASN A 380 -14.18 40.71 -11.23
C ASN A 380 -15.05 41.55 -10.25
N ASN A 381 -15.89 40.88 -9.46
CA ASN A 381 -16.77 41.55 -8.49
C ASN A 381 -16.12 41.63 -7.10
N ASP A 382 -15.26 42.63 -6.91
CA ASP A 382 -14.47 42.82 -5.69
C ASP A 382 -15.33 42.95 -4.41
N ALA A 383 -16.51 43.56 -4.52
CA ALA A 383 -17.43 43.71 -3.39
C ALA A 383 -18.05 42.38 -2.95
N GLU A 384 -18.34 41.50 -3.90
CA GLU A 384 -18.88 40.16 -3.63
C GLU A 384 -17.80 39.23 -3.09
N ILE A 385 -16.61 39.25 -3.70
CA ILE A 385 -15.43 38.52 -3.21
C ILE A 385 -15.18 38.87 -1.74
N GLN A 386 -15.25 40.16 -1.40
CA GLN A 386 -15.03 40.61 -0.03
C GLN A 386 -16.12 40.14 0.95
N ARG A 387 -17.36 40.00 0.50
CA ARG A 387 -18.45 39.45 1.33
C ARG A 387 -18.25 37.95 1.59
N LEU A 388 -17.99 37.18 0.53
CA LEU A 388 -17.83 35.73 0.59
C LEU A 388 -16.59 35.33 1.40
N GLU A 389 -15.48 36.07 1.28
CA GLU A 389 -14.29 35.84 2.12
C GLU A 389 -14.55 36.10 3.62
N ASN A 390 -15.42 37.07 3.95
CA ASN A 390 -15.80 37.32 5.34
C ASN A 390 -16.66 36.17 5.91
N GLU A 391 -17.52 35.57 5.09
CA GLU A 391 -18.35 34.43 5.46
C GLU A 391 -17.50 33.16 5.65
N MET A 392 -16.57 32.91 4.73
CA MET A 392 -15.57 31.84 4.84
C MET A 392 -14.76 31.92 6.13
N THR A 393 -14.42 33.14 6.56
CA THR A 393 -13.68 33.39 7.80
C THR A 393 -14.48 32.97 9.04
N GLN A 394 -15.81 33.15 9.01
CA GLN A 394 -16.68 32.74 10.11
C GLN A 394 -16.81 31.22 10.18
N ILE A 395 -16.99 30.57 9.03
CA ILE A 395 -17.06 29.10 8.92
C ILE A 395 -15.74 28.45 9.34
N THR A 396 -14.60 28.98 8.90
CA THR A 396 -13.27 28.47 9.27
C THR A 396 -12.99 28.61 10.77
N ALA A 397 -13.47 29.68 11.42
CA ALA A 397 -13.36 29.83 12.86
C ALA A 397 -14.21 28.80 13.62
N ALA A 398 -15.45 28.55 13.16
CA ALA A 398 -16.33 27.53 13.72
C ALA A 398 -15.76 26.11 13.56
N ILE A 399 -15.13 25.82 12.41
CA ILE A 399 -14.41 24.56 12.16
C ILE A 399 -13.28 24.35 13.17
N ASN A 400 -12.42 25.34 13.36
CA ASN A 400 -11.29 25.23 14.29
C ASN A 400 -11.76 25.10 15.75
N GLU A 401 -12.90 25.69 16.11
CA GLU A 401 -13.51 25.55 17.43
C GLU A 401 -14.11 24.14 17.65
N ALA A 402 -14.73 23.56 16.62
CA ALA A 402 -15.31 22.21 16.67
C ALA A 402 -14.26 21.09 16.72
N VAL A 403 -13.04 21.34 16.23
CA VAL A 403 -11.97 20.34 16.08
C VAL A 403 -10.89 20.41 17.18
N GLY A 404 -10.85 21.48 18.01
CA GLY A 404 -9.78 21.71 18.98
C GLY A 404 -10.10 21.35 20.46
N LEU A 405 -9.07 20.97 21.23
CA LEU A 405 -9.10 20.88 22.69
C LEU A 405 -8.90 22.28 23.33
N GLY A 406 -9.99 22.92 23.73
CA GLY A 406 -9.98 23.97 24.76
C GLY A 406 -10.16 25.43 24.30
N GLY A 407 -11.38 25.97 24.49
CA GLY A 407 -11.60 27.17 25.31
C GLY A 407 -11.37 28.59 24.73
N LYS A 408 -12.50 29.25 24.43
CA LYS A 408 -12.81 30.70 24.41
C LYS A 408 -12.21 31.60 23.32
N LEU A 409 -13.12 32.11 22.48
CA LEU A 409 -12.94 33.31 21.64
C LEU A 409 -12.62 34.58 22.49
N ARG A 410 -11.51 35.26 22.17
CA ARG A 410 -11.37 36.70 22.45
C ARG A 410 -12.03 37.48 21.30
N LYS A 411 -12.98 38.36 21.63
CA LYS A 411 -13.56 39.32 20.68
C LYS A 411 -12.46 40.25 20.17
N SER A 412 -12.24 40.27 18.86
CA SER A 412 -11.51 41.33 18.17
C SER A 412 -12.16 41.59 16.80
N ASN A 413 -12.34 42.87 16.48
CA ASN A 413 -13.12 43.38 15.34
C ASN A 413 -12.41 43.25 13.97
N ASP A 414 -11.24 42.62 13.89
CA ASP A 414 -10.52 42.47 12.62
C ASP A 414 -9.93 41.07 12.44
N LYS A 415 -10.80 40.11 12.09
CA LYS A 415 -10.46 38.69 11.92
C LYS A 415 -9.50 38.45 10.75
N ARG A 416 -9.53 39.33 9.74
CA ARG A 416 -8.75 39.25 8.50
C ARG A 416 -7.26 39.50 8.78
N LYS A 417 -6.95 40.52 9.59
CA LYS A 417 -5.60 40.79 10.10
C LYS A 417 -5.06 39.63 10.95
N ASN A 418 -5.90 39.04 11.81
CA ASN A 418 -5.49 37.94 12.68
C ASN A 418 -5.05 36.69 11.90
N ILE A 419 -5.72 36.34 10.79
CA ILE A 419 -5.34 35.20 9.95
C ILE A 419 -3.99 35.45 9.26
N ARG A 420 -3.80 36.65 8.69
CA ARG A 420 -2.51 37.04 8.08
C ARG A 420 -1.38 37.05 9.10
N ASP A 421 -1.63 37.60 10.28
CA ASP A 421 -0.63 37.66 11.35
C ASP A 421 -0.31 36.27 11.91
N ALA A 422 -1.31 35.37 12.00
CA ALA A 422 -1.11 33.98 12.40
C ALA A 422 -0.32 33.18 11.35
N PHE A 423 -0.67 33.32 10.07
CA PHE A 423 0.10 32.73 8.96
C PHE A 423 1.55 33.22 8.99
N ARG A 424 1.74 34.54 9.05
CA ARG A 424 3.07 35.17 9.12
C ARG A 424 3.85 34.70 10.35
N SER A 425 3.24 34.62 11.52
CA SER A 425 3.89 34.13 12.74
C SER A 425 4.26 32.65 12.66
N ALA A 426 3.42 31.81 12.06
CA ALA A 426 3.71 30.39 11.85
C ALA A 426 4.88 30.21 10.86
N VAL A 427 4.85 30.88 9.71
CA VAL A 427 5.92 30.85 8.71
C VAL A 427 7.22 31.41 9.28
N ASN A 428 7.20 32.57 9.95
CA ASN A 428 8.39 33.17 10.53
C ASN A 428 9.05 32.26 11.58
N ARG A 429 8.24 31.60 12.42
CA ARG A 429 8.76 30.61 13.38
C ARG A 429 9.45 29.48 12.64
N ALA A 430 8.81 28.90 11.62
CA ALA A 430 9.41 27.82 10.85
C ALA A 430 10.69 28.25 10.11
N ILE A 431 10.74 29.46 9.56
CA ILE A 431 11.95 30.02 8.94
C ILE A 431 13.06 30.24 9.97
N THR A 432 12.76 30.61 11.21
CA THR A 432 13.78 30.80 12.25
C THR A 432 14.45 29.48 12.67
N TYR A 433 13.78 28.35 12.46
CA TYR A 433 14.33 27.01 12.68
C TYR A 433 15.13 26.46 11.49
N LEU A 434 15.03 27.11 10.32
CA LEU A 434 15.77 26.77 9.09
C LEU A 434 17.05 27.57 8.99
#